data_AF-A0A3B8XLF8-F1
#
_entry.id   AF-A0A3B8XLF8-F1
#
_cell.length_a   1.000
_cell.length_b   1.000
_cell.length_c   1.000
_cell.angle_alpha   90.00
_cell.angle_beta   90.00
_cell.angle_gamma   90.00
#
_symmetry.space_group_name_H-M   'P 1'
#
loop_
_entity.id
_entity.type
_entity.pdbx_description
1 polymer ?
#
loop_
_entity_poly.entity_id
_entity_poly.type
_entity_poly.pdbx_seq_one_letter_code
_entity_poly.pdbx_strand_id
1 'polypeptide(L)'
;MSEQRHTARLVLKGHIIDSMILPQVMDLVMDQGGNFTIEELKVGQHKTDTSICRMEVVASSAEQLDRIVRQARALGATAESEKPAQLKQVTQEGVFPEGFYSTSNLPTEVLIGDRWAVVEDIEMDCAIAVDSKAGRARCIVFQGAEPGTEVVVGHEGVRVTPLERSRQTEIFTFMASEVSAEKPKKVLIGAIADEMKQIRKAGGRIVVVAGPAVVHTGAGRYLSRLIELGYVQVLFAGNALAVHDVESALFGTALGVNVESGLAIEHGHEHHMRAINRVRAAGGLRQMVESGQLTSG
;
A
#
# COMPACT_ATOMS: atom_id res chain seq x y z
N MET A 1 -33.47 24.94 -27.98
CA MET A 1 -33.42 24.28 -26.66
C MET A 1 -31.96 24.24 -26.28
N SER A 2 -31.55 24.97 -25.24
CA SER A 2 -30.16 25.02 -24.80
C SER A 2 -29.83 23.68 -24.16
N GLU A 3 -28.98 22.86 -24.77
CA GLU A 3 -28.36 21.72 -24.08
C GLU A 3 -27.65 22.26 -22.84
N GLN A 4 -28.06 21.82 -21.64
CA GLN A 4 -27.34 22.11 -20.41
C GLN A 4 -25.97 21.43 -20.50
N ARG A 5 -24.92 22.20 -20.83
CA ARG A 5 -23.55 21.72 -20.78
C ARG A 5 -23.12 21.68 -19.32
N HIS A 6 -22.76 20.49 -18.85
CA HIS A 6 -22.22 20.31 -17.51
C HIS A 6 -20.71 20.46 -17.57
N THR A 7 -20.14 21.38 -16.78
CA THR A 7 -18.71 21.66 -16.79
C THR A 7 -18.07 21.49 -15.41
N ALA A 8 -16.82 21.07 -15.38
CA ALA A 8 -15.99 21.00 -14.19
C ALA A 8 -14.57 21.45 -14.52
N ARG A 9 -13.94 22.24 -13.65
CA ARG A 9 -12.54 22.64 -13.82
C ARG A 9 -11.62 21.74 -13.02
N LEU A 10 -10.65 21.17 -13.71
CA LEU A 10 -9.60 20.33 -13.16
C LEU A 10 -8.26 21.06 -13.19
N VAL A 11 -7.47 20.86 -12.15
CA VAL A 11 -6.11 21.35 -12.00
C VAL A 11 -5.19 20.16 -11.80
N LEU A 12 -4.18 20.07 -12.65
CA LEU A 12 -3.13 19.07 -12.60
C LEU A 12 -1.84 19.81 -12.20
N LYS A 13 -1.15 19.35 -11.16
CA LYS A 13 0.12 19.94 -10.70
C LYS A 13 1.17 18.85 -10.47
N GLY A 14 2.42 19.17 -10.79
CA GLY A 14 3.56 18.26 -10.64
C GLY A 14 4.23 17.96 -11.98
N HIS A 15 4.89 16.82 -12.12
CA HIS A 15 5.51 16.38 -13.38
C HIS A 15 4.49 15.80 -14.38
N ILE A 16 3.37 16.50 -14.57
CA ILE A 16 2.15 15.97 -15.20
C ILE A 16 2.32 15.54 -16.66
N ILE A 17 3.34 16.03 -17.36
CA ILE A 17 3.68 15.63 -18.73
C ILE A 17 4.52 14.35 -18.69
N ASP A 18 5.63 14.36 -17.95
CA ASP A 18 6.58 13.24 -17.88
C ASP A 18 5.97 12.00 -17.22
N SER A 19 5.11 12.19 -16.22
CA SER A 19 4.38 11.11 -15.55
C SER A 19 3.16 10.62 -16.34
N MET A 20 2.93 11.17 -17.54
CA MET A 20 1.80 10.87 -18.42
C MET A 20 0.41 11.14 -17.81
N ILE A 21 0.34 11.89 -16.70
CA ILE A 21 -0.94 12.21 -16.04
C ILE A 21 -1.81 13.05 -16.96
N LEU A 22 -1.26 14.11 -17.56
CA LEU A 22 -2.01 15.00 -18.46
C LEU A 22 -2.56 14.25 -19.69
N PRO A 23 -1.74 13.49 -20.45
CA PRO A 23 -2.24 12.64 -21.53
C PRO A 23 -3.32 11.65 -21.07
N GLN A 24 -3.10 10.93 -19.96
CA GLN A 24 -4.07 9.95 -19.46
C GLN A 24 -5.41 10.57 -19.08
N VAL A 25 -5.40 11.75 -18.46
CA VAL A 25 -6.62 12.47 -18.12
C VAL A 25 -7.34 12.95 -19.38
N MET A 26 -6.61 13.43 -20.39
CA MET A 26 -7.19 13.82 -21.68
C MET A 26 -7.82 12.63 -22.41
N ASP A 27 -7.10 11.51 -22.50
CA ASP A 27 -7.59 10.27 -23.12
C ASP A 27 -8.83 9.75 -22.40
N LEU A 28 -8.81 9.74 -21.07
CA LEU A 28 -9.95 9.38 -20.24
C LEU A 28 -11.19 10.23 -20.54
N VAL A 29 -11.03 11.55 -20.65
CA VAL A 29 -12.15 12.45 -20.97
C VAL A 29 -12.72 12.12 -22.34
N MET A 30 -11.86 11.88 -23.35
CA MET A 30 -12.27 11.53 -24.71
C MET A 30 -12.96 10.15 -24.78
N ASP A 31 -12.41 9.13 -24.10
CA ASP A 31 -12.95 7.77 -24.05
C ASP A 31 -14.34 7.72 -23.40
N GLN A 32 -14.58 8.58 -22.41
CA GLN A 32 -15.88 8.73 -21.77
C GLN A 32 -16.86 9.60 -22.59
N GLY A 33 -16.47 10.09 -23.77
CA GLY A 33 -17.29 10.95 -24.62
C GLY A 33 -17.49 12.37 -24.08
N GLY A 34 -16.60 12.81 -23.19
CA GLY A 34 -16.51 14.20 -22.75
C GLY A 34 -15.64 15.03 -23.70
N ASN A 35 -15.62 16.34 -23.45
CA ASN A 35 -14.73 17.27 -24.14
C ASN A 35 -13.92 18.05 -23.10
N PHE A 36 -12.79 18.64 -23.49
CA PHE A 36 -11.99 19.46 -22.59
C PHE A 36 -11.42 20.70 -23.29
N THR A 37 -11.19 21.74 -22.50
CA THR A 37 -10.49 22.97 -22.91
C THR A 37 -9.35 23.21 -21.94
N ILE A 38 -8.11 23.28 -22.45
CA ILE A 38 -6.97 23.69 -21.64
C ILE A 38 -7.01 25.22 -21.50
N GLU A 39 -7.32 25.70 -20.30
CA GLU A 39 -7.40 27.13 -19.99
C GLU A 39 -6.00 27.71 -19.72
N GLU A 40 -5.14 26.94 -19.05
CA GLU A 40 -3.76 27.33 -18.77
C GLU A 40 -2.85 26.11 -18.77
N LEU A 41 -1.70 26.23 -19.44
CA LEU A 41 -0.62 25.24 -19.34
C LEU A 41 0.69 25.98 -19.11
N LYS A 42 1.26 25.79 -17.91
CA LYS A 42 2.60 26.26 -17.56
C LYS A 42 3.51 25.07 -17.44
N VAL A 43 4.43 24.97 -18.40
CA VAL A 43 5.42 23.89 -18.46
C VAL A 43 6.66 24.32 -17.69
N GLY A 44 7.11 23.46 -16.77
CA GLY A 44 8.40 23.61 -16.09
C GLY A 44 9.54 23.64 -17.12
N GLN A 45 10.49 24.57 -16.97
CA GLN A 45 11.54 24.77 -17.98
C GLN A 45 12.70 23.79 -17.81
N HIS A 46 12.94 23.36 -16.57
CA HIS A 46 13.99 22.42 -16.22
C HIS A 46 13.43 21.10 -15.67
N LYS A 47 14.29 20.08 -15.65
CA LYS A 47 13.94 18.69 -15.29
C LYS A 47 13.26 18.52 -13.92
N THR A 48 13.50 19.43 -12.99
CA THR A 48 12.95 19.40 -11.63
C THR A 48 11.76 20.33 -11.45
N ASP A 49 11.42 21.10 -12.47
CA ASP A 49 10.36 22.10 -12.37
C ASP A 49 9.01 21.41 -12.53
N THR A 50 8.09 21.74 -11.63
CA THR A 50 6.71 21.26 -11.73
C THR A 50 5.96 22.01 -12.82
N SER A 51 5.14 21.29 -13.58
CA SER A 51 4.19 21.87 -14.52
C SER A 51 2.80 21.99 -13.88
N ILE A 52 2.01 22.95 -14.37
CA ILE A 52 0.62 23.16 -13.97
C ILE A 52 -0.25 23.19 -15.22
N CYS A 53 -1.33 22.42 -15.23
CA CYS A 53 -2.38 22.50 -16.24
C CYS A 53 -3.72 22.77 -15.56
N ARG A 54 -4.43 23.81 -16.01
CA ARG A 54 -5.84 24.04 -15.70
C ARG A 54 -6.65 23.71 -16.94
N MET A 55 -7.66 22.86 -16.79
CA MET A 55 -8.54 22.48 -17.87
C MET A 55 -10.01 22.45 -17.42
N GLU A 56 -10.89 22.94 -18.28
CA GLU A 56 -12.32 22.72 -18.17
C GLU A 56 -12.68 21.41 -18.87
N VAL A 57 -13.43 20.54 -18.19
CA VAL A 57 -14.02 19.33 -18.74
C VAL A 57 -15.51 19.56 -18.90
N VAL A 58 -16.06 19.16 -20.04
CA VAL A 58 -17.46 19.33 -20.44
C VAL A 58 -18.06 17.97 -20.76
N ALA A 59 -19.26 17.71 -20.26
CA ALA A 59 -20.03 16.49 -20.53
C ALA A 59 -21.49 16.81 -20.87
N SER A 60 -22.18 15.85 -21.50
CA SER A 60 -23.58 16.00 -21.92
C SER A 60 -24.58 15.68 -20.81
N SER A 61 -24.16 14.98 -19.74
CA SER A 61 -24.96 14.77 -18.53
C SER A 61 -24.14 14.96 -17.25
N ALA A 62 -24.83 15.25 -16.14
CA ALA A 62 -24.23 15.35 -14.82
C ALA A 62 -23.59 14.03 -14.36
N GLU A 63 -24.24 12.87 -14.59
CA GLU A 63 -23.65 11.58 -14.18
C GLU A 63 -22.39 11.27 -14.98
N GLN A 64 -22.33 11.64 -16.27
CA GLN A 64 -21.14 11.47 -17.08
C GLN A 64 -20.00 12.34 -16.59
N LEU A 65 -20.27 13.62 -16.27
CA LEU A 65 -19.27 14.52 -15.70
C LEU A 65 -18.70 13.96 -14.39
N ASP A 66 -19.56 13.48 -13.50
CA ASP A 66 -19.14 12.89 -12.23
C ASP A 66 -18.27 11.64 -12.41
N ARG A 67 -18.57 10.79 -13.40
CA ARG A 67 -17.72 9.64 -13.74
C ARG A 67 -16.34 10.08 -14.20
N ILE A 68 -16.27 11.05 -15.12
CA ILE A 68 -15.02 11.57 -15.67
C ILE A 68 -14.18 12.22 -14.56
N VAL A 69 -14.77 13.10 -13.77
CA VAL A 69 -14.09 13.79 -12.67
C VAL A 69 -13.59 12.79 -11.63
N ARG A 70 -14.38 11.76 -11.29
CA ARG A 70 -13.94 10.69 -10.38
C ARG A 70 -12.70 9.97 -10.89
N GLN A 71 -12.71 9.54 -12.14
CA GLN A 71 -11.59 8.81 -12.73
C GLN A 71 -10.36 9.73 -12.90
N ALA A 72 -10.55 11.00 -13.27
CA ALA A 72 -9.48 11.97 -13.37
C ALA A 72 -8.83 12.25 -11.99
N ARG A 73 -9.63 12.32 -10.91
CA ARG A 73 -9.11 12.43 -9.53
C ARG A 73 -8.27 11.23 -9.13
N ALA A 74 -8.63 10.02 -9.55
CA ALA A 74 -7.81 8.82 -9.33
C ALA A 74 -6.44 8.89 -10.05
N LEU A 75 -6.33 9.70 -11.11
CA LEU A 75 -5.07 9.99 -11.82
C LEU A 75 -4.31 11.20 -11.24
N GLY A 76 -4.83 11.86 -10.20
CA GLY A 76 -4.20 13.02 -9.54
C GLY A 76 -4.75 14.39 -9.96
N ALA A 77 -5.87 14.45 -10.68
CA ALA A 77 -6.57 15.71 -10.94
C ALA A 77 -7.22 16.27 -9.67
N THR A 78 -7.14 17.59 -9.49
CA THR A 78 -7.82 18.34 -8.40
C THR A 78 -8.85 19.29 -8.99
N ALA A 79 -9.83 19.80 -8.24
CA ALA A 79 -10.78 20.78 -8.76
C ALA A 79 -10.26 22.22 -8.59
N GLU A 80 -10.64 23.17 -9.46
CA GLU A 80 -10.18 24.57 -9.32
C GLU A 80 -10.85 25.31 -8.14
N SER A 81 -12.15 25.10 -7.93
CA SER A 81 -12.83 25.51 -6.70
C SER A 81 -13.06 24.28 -5.83
N GLU A 82 -12.24 24.12 -4.81
CA GLU A 82 -12.37 22.99 -3.90
C GLU A 82 -13.39 23.35 -2.83
N LYS A 83 -14.56 22.70 -2.86
CA LYS A 83 -15.49 22.77 -1.74
C LYS A 83 -15.02 21.83 -0.63
N PRO A 84 -15.35 22.12 0.63
CA PRO A 84 -15.05 21.21 1.74
C PRO A 84 -15.59 19.81 1.47
N ALA A 85 -14.93 18.81 2.04
CA ALA A 85 -15.37 17.45 1.94
C ALA A 85 -16.78 17.27 2.50
N GLN A 86 -17.58 16.49 1.80
CA GLN A 86 -18.92 16.16 2.27
C GLN A 86 -18.79 15.11 3.37
N LEU A 87 -19.42 15.37 4.51
CA LEU A 87 -19.37 14.49 5.67
C LEU A 87 -20.75 13.91 5.95
N LYS A 88 -20.81 12.62 6.30
CA LYS A 88 -22.01 11.99 6.86
C LYS A 88 -21.65 11.26 8.15
N GLN A 89 -22.58 11.26 9.09
CA GLN A 89 -22.42 10.52 10.32
C GLN A 89 -22.68 9.03 10.12
N VAL A 90 -21.83 8.22 10.73
CA VAL A 90 -22.10 6.80 10.96
C VAL A 90 -23.36 6.69 11.84
N THR A 91 -24.32 5.87 11.41
CA THR A 91 -25.59 5.66 12.15
C THR A 91 -25.62 4.32 12.87
N GLN A 92 -24.84 3.35 12.41
CA GLN A 92 -24.77 2.01 12.97
C GLN A 92 -23.30 1.62 13.14
N GLU A 93 -22.99 1.00 14.28
CA GLU A 93 -21.66 0.48 14.57
C GLU A 93 -21.21 -0.50 13.47
N GLY A 94 -19.99 -0.32 12.98
CA GLY A 94 -19.43 -1.18 11.93
C GLY A 94 -19.89 -0.85 10.51
N VAL A 95 -20.71 0.19 10.29
CA VAL A 95 -21.32 0.48 8.99
C VAL A 95 -21.03 1.91 8.54
N PHE A 96 -20.28 2.05 7.45
CA PHE A 96 -20.04 3.35 6.83
C PHE A 96 -21.30 3.91 6.14
N PRO A 97 -21.46 5.24 6.07
CA PRO A 97 -22.53 5.86 5.31
C PRO A 97 -22.48 5.49 3.83
N GLU A 98 -23.66 5.44 3.19
CA GLU A 98 -23.73 5.22 1.74
C GLU A 98 -22.98 6.32 0.98
N GLY A 99 -22.13 5.89 0.05
CA GLY A 99 -21.28 6.76 -0.74
C GLY A 99 -19.99 7.21 -0.06
N PHE A 100 -19.54 6.55 1.03
CA PHE A 100 -18.25 6.84 1.67
C PHE A 100 -17.09 6.79 0.66
N TYR A 101 -16.09 7.64 0.88
CA TYR A 101 -14.85 7.61 0.11
C TYR A 101 -14.00 6.39 0.54
N SER A 102 -13.82 5.44 -0.37
CA SER A 102 -12.91 4.30 -0.17
C SER A 102 -11.48 4.71 -0.51
N THR A 103 -10.57 4.62 0.46
CA THR A 103 -9.19 5.08 0.32
C THR A 103 -8.33 4.16 -0.55
N SER A 104 -7.28 4.74 -1.12
CA SER A 104 -6.16 4.00 -1.70
C SER A 104 -5.01 3.90 -0.68
N ASN A 105 -3.88 3.32 -1.07
CA ASN A 105 -2.65 3.31 -0.27
C ASN A 105 -1.78 4.57 -0.47
N LEU A 106 -2.25 5.56 -1.25
CA LEU A 106 -1.48 6.76 -1.59
C LEU A 106 -1.76 7.89 -0.59
N PRO A 107 -0.76 8.75 -0.29
CA PRO A 107 -0.95 9.92 0.56
C PRO A 107 -2.15 10.76 0.12
N THR A 108 -3.05 11.02 1.06
CA THR A 108 -4.34 11.66 0.81
C THR A 108 -4.52 12.85 1.75
N GLU A 109 -5.15 13.90 1.26
CA GLU A 109 -5.54 15.09 2.03
C GLU A 109 -7.03 15.36 1.84
N VAL A 110 -7.66 15.91 2.87
CA VAL A 110 -9.09 16.25 2.88
C VAL A 110 -9.26 17.71 3.27
N LEU A 111 -10.10 18.44 2.54
CA LEU A 111 -10.45 19.82 2.80
C LEU A 111 -11.53 19.89 3.88
N ILE A 112 -11.15 20.29 5.08
CA ILE A 112 -12.04 20.48 6.23
C ILE A 112 -12.21 21.99 6.43
N GLY A 113 -13.41 22.50 6.17
CA GLY A 113 -13.64 23.95 6.11
C GLY A 113 -12.79 24.59 5.02
N ASP A 114 -11.87 25.47 5.39
CA ASP A 114 -10.95 26.15 4.46
C ASP A 114 -9.52 25.58 4.47
N ARG A 115 -9.28 24.45 5.17
CA ARG A 115 -7.94 23.88 5.37
C ARG A 115 -7.81 22.45 4.88
N TRP A 116 -6.71 22.17 4.19
CA TRP A 116 -6.28 20.82 3.87
C TRP A 116 -5.67 20.15 5.10
N ALA A 117 -6.26 19.03 5.49
CA ALA A 117 -5.72 18.14 6.51
C ALA A 117 -5.17 16.88 5.83
N VAL A 118 -3.93 16.51 6.18
CA VAL A 118 -3.35 15.23 5.77
C VAL A 118 -4.10 14.10 6.47
N VAL A 119 -4.47 13.07 5.72
CA VAL A 119 -5.11 11.87 6.27
C VAL A 119 -4.05 11.02 6.97
N GLU A 120 -4.24 10.83 8.27
CA GLU A 120 -3.39 9.99 9.10
C GLU A 120 -3.67 8.50 8.87
N ASP A 121 -2.67 7.66 9.11
CA ASP A 121 -2.75 6.19 9.04
C ASP A 121 -3.30 5.65 7.71
N ILE A 122 -2.85 6.26 6.59
CA ILE A 122 -3.35 5.92 5.25
C ILE A 122 -3.17 4.43 4.93
N GLU A 123 -4.28 3.79 4.58
CA GLU A 123 -4.38 2.39 4.20
C GLU A 123 -5.44 2.29 3.09
N MET A 124 -5.29 1.33 2.18
CA MET A 124 -6.32 1.07 1.17
C MET A 124 -7.57 0.44 1.80
N ASP A 125 -8.70 0.54 1.10
CA ASP A 125 -9.96 -0.10 1.48
C ASP A 125 -10.51 0.34 2.86
N CYS A 126 -10.18 1.56 3.27
CA CYS A 126 -10.68 2.20 4.49
C CYS A 126 -11.60 3.37 4.17
N ALA A 127 -12.28 3.89 5.19
CA ALA A 127 -12.97 5.18 5.12
C ALA A 127 -12.14 6.27 5.81
N ILE A 128 -12.44 7.54 5.53
CA ILE A 128 -11.79 8.68 6.19
C ILE A 128 -12.74 9.25 7.24
N ALA A 129 -12.38 9.11 8.51
CA ALA A 129 -13.03 9.80 9.61
C ALA A 129 -12.47 11.21 9.78
N VAL A 130 -13.35 12.17 10.04
CA VAL A 130 -13.00 13.58 10.24
C VAL A 130 -13.39 14.02 11.63
N ASP A 131 -12.42 14.58 12.37
CA ASP A 131 -12.70 15.37 13.55
C ASP A 131 -12.68 16.84 13.15
N SER A 132 -13.87 17.37 12.85
CA SER A 132 -14.07 18.76 12.42
C SER A 132 -13.63 19.78 13.49
N LYS A 133 -13.64 19.41 14.78
CA LYS A 133 -13.21 20.31 15.88
C LYS A 133 -11.70 20.37 15.98
N ALA A 134 -11.02 19.24 15.83
CA ALA A 134 -9.57 19.17 15.83
C ALA A 134 -8.95 19.54 14.47
N GLY A 135 -9.74 19.56 13.39
CA GLY A 135 -9.25 19.78 12.02
C GLY A 135 -8.37 18.62 11.53
N ARG A 136 -8.68 17.39 11.96
CA ARG A 136 -7.89 16.19 11.65
C ARG A 136 -8.71 15.18 10.86
N ALA A 137 -8.03 14.44 9.99
CA ALA A 137 -8.59 13.34 9.24
C ALA A 137 -7.73 12.09 9.46
N ARG A 138 -8.36 10.93 9.58
CA ARG A 138 -7.65 9.65 9.71
C ARG A 138 -8.38 8.53 8.98
N CYS A 139 -7.64 7.53 8.50
CA CYS A 139 -8.27 6.30 8.05
C CYS A 139 -8.89 5.53 9.21
N ILE A 140 -10.05 4.94 8.94
CA ILE A 140 -10.70 3.96 9.82
C ILE A 140 -11.14 2.74 9.01
N VAL A 141 -10.92 1.55 9.58
CA VAL A 141 -11.51 0.29 9.11
C VAL A 141 -12.96 0.18 9.61
N PHE A 142 -13.72 -0.80 9.12
CA PHE A 142 -15.12 -0.99 9.51
C PHE A 142 -15.32 -1.05 11.03
N GLN A 143 -14.43 -1.72 11.77
CA GLN A 143 -14.49 -1.80 13.24
C GLN A 143 -14.33 -0.44 13.93
N GLY A 144 -13.78 0.57 13.25
CA GLY A 144 -13.67 1.94 13.75
C GLY A 144 -14.89 2.81 13.45
N ALA A 145 -15.93 2.29 12.79
CA ALA A 145 -17.15 3.02 12.49
C ALA A 145 -18.08 3.06 13.71
N GLU A 146 -17.92 4.05 14.59
CA GLU A 146 -18.79 4.27 15.74
C GLU A 146 -19.90 5.28 15.42
N PRO A 147 -21.16 5.10 15.90
CA PRO A 147 -22.25 6.06 15.68
C PRO A 147 -21.87 7.49 16.06
N GLY A 148 -22.16 8.44 15.17
CA GLY A 148 -21.80 9.86 15.32
C GLY A 148 -20.44 10.24 14.73
N THR A 149 -19.59 9.28 14.36
CA THR A 149 -18.34 9.54 13.63
C THR A 149 -18.66 10.18 12.28
N GLU A 150 -18.06 11.34 11.99
CA GLU A 150 -18.17 11.98 10.68
C GLU A 150 -17.22 11.30 9.69
N VAL A 151 -17.76 10.79 8.59
CA VAL A 151 -17.01 10.09 7.53
C VAL A 151 -17.17 10.84 6.22
N VAL A 152 -16.07 10.96 5.47
CA VAL A 152 -16.06 11.56 4.14
C VAL A 152 -16.90 10.73 3.17
N VAL A 153 -17.80 11.39 2.45
CA VAL A 153 -18.60 10.82 1.36
C VAL A 153 -18.36 11.55 0.05
N GLY A 154 -18.55 10.84 -1.06
CA GLY A 154 -18.22 11.35 -2.37
C GLY A 154 -16.72 11.60 -2.53
N HIS A 155 -16.34 12.48 -3.44
CA HIS A 155 -14.92 12.75 -3.73
C HIS A 155 -14.56 14.23 -3.59
N GLU A 156 -15.55 15.09 -3.39
CA GLU A 156 -15.36 16.53 -3.21
C GLU A 156 -14.48 16.79 -1.98
N GLY A 157 -13.57 17.78 -2.06
CA GLY A 157 -12.63 18.07 -0.98
C GLY A 157 -11.63 16.95 -0.66
N VAL A 158 -11.40 15.98 -1.55
CA VAL A 158 -10.35 14.95 -1.37
C VAL A 158 -9.30 15.06 -2.48
N ARG A 159 -8.02 15.10 -2.09
CA ARG A 159 -6.86 15.12 -2.98
C ARG A 159 -5.93 13.96 -2.66
N VAL A 160 -5.51 13.24 -3.69
CA VAL A 160 -4.53 12.14 -3.58
C VAL A 160 -3.24 12.58 -4.25
N THR A 161 -2.11 12.35 -3.59
CA THR A 161 -0.78 12.63 -4.14
C THR A 161 -0.19 11.32 -4.67
N PRO A 162 0.01 11.17 -5.99
CA PRO A 162 0.62 9.98 -6.57
C PRO A 162 2.09 9.82 -6.12
N LEU A 163 2.56 8.58 -6.02
CA LEU A 163 3.99 8.31 -5.84
C LEU A 163 4.75 8.70 -7.12
N GLU A 164 5.87 9.43 -6.95
CA GLU A 164 6.75 9.74 -8.09
C GLU A 164 7.26 8.44 -8.73
N ARG A 165 6.89 8.20 -9.99
CA ARG A 165 7.45 7.08 -10.76
C ARG A 165 8.89 7.39 -11.16
N SER A 166 9.73 6.36 -11.14
CA SER A 166 11.09 6.43 -11.69
C SER A 166 11.03 6.84 -13.17
N ARG A 167 11.80 7.88 -13.52
CA ARG A 167 11.75 8.61 -14.80
C ARG A 167 12.47 7.89 -15.96
N GLN A 168 12.74 6.60 -15.83
CA GLN A 168 13.42 5.79 -16.85
C GLN A 168 12.42 4.91 -17.58
N THR A 169 11.66 5.51 -18.50
CA THR A 169 10.92 4.77 -19.52
C THR A 169 11.63 4.96 -20.85
N GLU A 170 12.46 3.99 -21.24
CA GLU A 170 12.94 3.89 -22.61
C GLU A 170 11.76 3.47 -23.51
N ILE A 171 11.68 4.05 -24.72
CA ILE A 171 10.59 3.83 -25.70
C ILE A 171 10.51 2.36 -26.14
N PHE A 172 11.61 1.62 -26.03
CA PHE A 172 11.69 0.19 -26.28
C PHE A 172 12.69 -0.45 -25.31
N THR A 173 12.25 -1.46 -24.56
CA THR A 173 13.10 -2.16 -23.58
C THR A 173 12.81 -3.66 -23.58
N PHE A 174 13.86 -4.48 -23.64
CA PHE A 174 13.75 -5.91 -23.39
C PHE A 174 13.68 -6.20 -21.88
N MET A 175 12.85 -7.17 -21.46
CA MET A 175 12.66 -7.56 -20.05
C MET A 175 12.09 -6.46 -19.14
N ALA A 176 11.24 -5.59 -19.69
CA ALA A 176 10.58 -4.50 -18.97
C ALA A 176 9.61 -4.95 -17.87
N SER A 177 9.25 -6.24 -17.79
CA SER A 177 8.34 -6.74 -16.76
C SER A 177 8.93 -6.52 -15.37
N GLU A 178 8.14 -6.06 -14.40
CA GLU A 178 8.62 -5.89 -13.02
C GLU A 178 9.01 -7.23 -12.40
N VAL A 179 8.23 -8.29 -12.66
CA VAL A 179 8.45 -9.66 -12.19
C VAL A 179 8.96 -10.54 -13.32
N SER A 180 10.14 -11.13 -13.15
CA SER A 180 10.68 -12.19 -14.02
C SER A 180 11.71 -13.05 -13.27
N ALA A 181 11.67 -14.36 -13.55
CA ALA A 181 12.65 -15.32 -13.04
C ALA A 181 14.04 -15.13 -13.68
N GLU A 182 14.10 -14.59 -14.90
CA GLU A 182 15.32 -14.48 -15.71
C GLU A 182 16.12 -13.20 -15.44
N LYS A 183 15.63 -12.32 -14.55
CA LYS A 183 16.37 -11.13 -14.15
C LYS A 183 17.66 -11.50 -13.40
N PRO A 184 18.77 -10.75 -13.58
CA PRO A 184 20.03 -10.99 -12.87
C PRO A 184 19.88 -10.94 -11.34
N LYS A 185 19.66 -12.09 -10.70
CA LYS A 185 19.34 -12.18 -9.26
C LYS A 185 20.45 -11.61 -8.38
N LYS A 186 21.72 -11.80 -8.76
CA LYS A 186 22.87 -11.26 -8.01
C LYS A 186 22.82 -9.74 -7.86
N VAL A 187 22.42 -9.03 -8.92
CA VAL A 187 22.33 -7.56 -8.91
C VAL A 187 21.19 -7.11 -8.00
N LEU A 188 20.03 -7.76 -8.09
CA LEU A 188 18.88 -7.48 -7.25
C LEU A 188 19.16 -7.76 -5.76
N ILE A 189 19.78 -8.90 -5.44
CA ILE A 189 20.18 -9.25 -4.07
C ILE A 189 21.18 -8.23 -3.52
N GLY A 190 22.15 -7.79 -4.33
CA GLY A 190 23.10 -6.76 -3.95
C GLY A 190 22.42 -5.43 -3.60
N ALA A 191 21.50 -4.96 -4.46
CA ALA A 191 20.73 -3.75 -4.22
C ALA A 191 19.89 -3.83 -2.94
N ILE A 192 19.19 -4.96 -2.71
CA ILE A 192 18.42 -5.19 -1.48
C ILE A 192 19.35 -5.15 -0.25
N ALA A 193 20.50 -5.81 -0.32
CA ALA A 193 21.44 -5.85 0.80
C ALA A 193 21.99 -4.45 1.13
N ASP A 194 22.25 -3.62 0.11
CA ASP A 194 22.72 -2.25 0.32
C ASP A 194 21.62 -1.35 0.88
N GLU A 195 20.39 -1.48 0.40
CA GLU A 195 19.22 -0.78 0.98
C GLU A 195 19.03 -1.15 2.46
N MET A 196 19.08 -2.43 2.80
CA MET A 196 18.99 -2.91 4.19
C MET A 196 20.08 -2.31 5.09
N LYS A 197 21.32 -2.16 4.57
CA LYS A 197 22.41 -1.48 5.29
C LYS A 197 22.13 0.00 5.49
N GLN A 198 21.60 0.70 4.48
CA GLN A 198 21.28 2.12 4.59
C GLN A 198 20.16 2.37 5.61
N ILE A 199 19.07 1.59 5.55
CA ILE A 199 17.96 1.69 6.51
C ILE A 199 18.49 1.50 7.93
N ARG A 200 19.32 0.47 8.16
CA ARG A 200 19.91 0.24 9.48
C ARG A 200 20.83 1.38 9.92
N LYS A 201 21.68 1.91 9.03
CA LYS A 201 22.57 3.04 9.33
C LYS A 201 21.78 4.30 9.70
N ALA A 202 20.61 4.50 9.11
CA ALA A 202 19.69 5.59 9.41
C ALA A 202 18.84 5.36 10.67
N GLY A 203 18.99 4.22 11.37
CA GLY A 203 18.16 3.86 12.52
C GLY A 203 16.72 3.49 12.17
N GLY A 204 16.45 3.18 10.90
CA GLY A 204 15.15 2.71 10.44
C GLY A 204 14.84 1.28 10.88
N ARG A 205 13.63 0.81 10.55
CA ARG A 205 13.16 -0.53 10.89
C ARG A 205 12.80 -1.30 9.62
N ILE A 206 13.12 -2.58 9.61
CA ILE A 206 12.83 -3.54 8.57
C ILE A 206 11.89 -4.59 9.16
N VAL A 207 10.76 -4.77 8.50
CA VAL A 207 9.77 -5.80 8.80
C VAL A 207 9.91 -6.91 7.78
N VAL A 208 9.94 -8.16 8.24
CA VAL A 208 9.88 -9.33 7.36
C VAL A 208 8.52 -9.99 7.52
N VAL A 209 7.86 -10.27 6.40
CA VAL A 209 6.65 -11.11 6.34
C VAL A 209 7.06 -12.45 5.74
N ALA A 210 6.98 -13.54 6.51
CA ALA A 210 7.50 -14.84 6.11
C ALA A 210 6.49 -15.97 6.29
N GLY A 211 6.46 -16.87 5.30
CA GLY A 211 5.71 -18.12 5.33
C GLY A 211 6.60 -19.35 5.56
N PRO A 212 6.00 -20.52 5.83
CA PRO A 212 6.75 -21.74 6.20
C PRO A 212 7.73 -22.24 5.13
N ALA A 213 7.54 -21.83 3.86
CA ALA A 213 8.45 -22.13 2.77
C ALA A 213 9.90 -21.68 3.04
N VAL A 214 10.11 -20.66 3.88
CA VAL A 214 11.45 -20.25 4.33
C VAL A 214 12.19 -21.39 5.03
N VAL A 215 11.49 -22.15 5.86
CA VAL A 215 12.07 -23.31 6.55
C VAL A 215 12.15 -24.51 5.61
N HIS A 216 11.09 -24.78 4.83
CA HIS A 216 11.05 -25.94 3.92
C HIS A 216 12.16 -25.92 2.86
N THR A 217 12.63 -24.73 2.49
CA THR A 217 13.72 -24.54 1.52
C THR A 217 15.10 -24.48 2.17
N GLY A 218 15.20 -24.68 3.48
CA GLY A 218 16.46 -24.58 4.24
C GLY A 218 16.97 -23.14 4.42
N ALA A 219 16.15 -22.14 4.10
CA ALA A 219 16.53 -20.73 4.19
C ALA A 219 16.37 -20.14 5.60
N GLY A 220 15.72 -20.86 6.54
CA GLY A 220 15.52 -20.45 7.93
C GLY A 220 16.78 -19.88 8.58
N ARG A 221 17.89 -20.63 8.49
CA ARG A 221 19.20 -20.21 9.03
C ARG A 221 19.69 -18.83 8.56
N TYR A 222 19.36 -18.43 7.33
CA TYR A 222 19.76 -17.13 6.80
C TYR A 222 18.88 -16.01 7.36
N LEU A 223 17.58 -16.27 7.55
CA LEU A 223 16.67 -15.33 8.20
C LEU A 223 17.04 -15.15 9.67
N SER A 224 17.32 -16.24 10.40
CA SER A 224 17.83 -16.19 11.78
C SER A 224 19.09 -15.33 11.86
N ARG A 225 20.03 -15.53 10.92
CA ARG A 225 21.25 -14.73 10.86
C ARG A 225 21.00 -13.24 10.60
N LEU A 226 20.01 -12.89 9.76
CA LEU A 226 19.63 -11.49 9.54
C LEU A 226 19.03 -10.85 10.79
N ILE A 227 18.21 -11.61 11.54
CA ILE A 227 17.65 -11.18 12.83
C ILE A 227 18.78 -10.95 13.85
N GLU A 228 19.68 -11.91 14.04
CA GLU A 228 20.85 -11.81 14.94
C GLU A 228 21.74 -10.61 14.62
N LEU A 229 21.96 -10.35 13.32
CA LEU A 229 22.77 -9.22 12.87
C LEU A 229 22.05 -7.87 13.02
N GLY A 230 20.79 -7.85 13.47
CA GLY A 230 20.01 -6.63 13.71
C GLY A 230 19.44 -6.00 12.44
N TYR A 231 19.27 -6.78 11.37
CA TYR A 231 18.63 -6.30 10.14
C TYR A 231 17.10 -6.48 10.14
N VAL A 232 16.53 -7.21 11.10
CA VAL A 232 15.08 -7.45 11.16
C VAL A 232 14.58 -7.03 12.54
N GLN A 233 13.63 -6.11 12.59
CA GLN A 233 13.08 -5.57 13.83
C GLN A 233 11.73 -6.18 14.18
N VAL A 234 10.95 -6.57 13.17
CA VAL A 234 9.65 -7.22 13.34
C VAL A 234 9.54 -8.37 12.34
N LEU A 235 9.07 -9.52 12.81
CA LEU A 235 8.73 -10.67 12.00
C LEU A 235 7.22 -10.90 12.08
N PHE A 236 6.52 -10.72 10.97
CA PHE A 236 5.13 -11.16 10.83
C PHE A 236 5.10 -12.54 10.18
N ALA A 237 4.49 -13.49 10.88
CA ALA A 237 4.40 -14.87 10.45
C ALA A 237 3.13 -15.53 11.00
N GLY A 238 2.73 -16.63 10.38
CA GLY A 238 1.69 -17.52 10.91
C GLY A 238 2.26 -18.68 11.73
N ASN A 239 1.36 -19.44 12.35
CA ASN A 239 1.70 -20.62 13.16
C ASN A 239 2.64 -21.60 12.44
N ALA A 240 2.42 -21.82 11.14
CA ALA A 240 3.19 -22.79 10.36
C ALA A 240 4.70 -22.47 10.32
N LEU A 241 5.09 -21.20 10.16
CA LEU A 241 6.51 -20.83 10.16
C LEU A 241 7.15 -21.18 11.50
N ALA A 242 6.52 -20.75 12.61
CA ALA A 242 7.03 -20.99 13.96
C ALA A 242 7.12 -22.48 14.28
N VAL A 243 6.10 -23.27 13.91
CA VAL A 243 6.09 -24.71 14.15
C VAL A 243 7.21 -25.41 13.39
N HIS A 244 7.38 -25.13 12.09
CA HIS A 244 8.40 -25.81 11.29
C HIS A 244 9.81 -25.37 11.65
N ASP A 245 10.01 -24.13 12.08
CA ASP A 245 11.31 -23.68 12.57
C ASP A 245 11.71 -24.42 13.86
N VAL A 246 10.79 -24.54 14.82
CA VAL A 246 11.00 -25.35 16.03
C VAL A 246 11.16 -26.84 15.71
N GLU A 247 10.36 -27.37 14.78
CA GLU A 247 10.50 -28.75 14.29
C GLU A 247 11.91 -29.00 13.75
N SER A 248 12.41 -28.07 12.94
CA SER A 248 13.75 -28.11 12.36
C SER A 248 14.82 -28.06 13.45
N ALA A 249 14.68 -27.16 14.42
CA ALA A 249 15.63 -27.05 15.53
C ALA A 249 15.67 -28.30 16.43
N LEU A 250 14.53 -28.97 16.63
CA LEU A 250 14.42 -30.12 17.53
C LEU A 250 14.70 -31.47 16.85
N PHE A 251 14.33 -31.62 15.59
CA PHE A 251 14.29 -32.90 14.89
C PHE A 251 15.03 -32.88 13.55
N GLY A 252 15.53 -31.72 13.11
CA GLY A 252 16.19 -31.56 11.81
C GLY A 252 15.24 -31.69 10.61
N THR A 253 13.93 -31.60 10.82
CA THR A 253 12.91 -31.76 9.77
C THR A 253 11.96 -30.59 9.66
N ALA A 254 11.35 -30.46 8.47
CA ALA A 254 10.14 -29.68 8.27
C ALA A 254 9.11 -30.55 7.54
N LEU A 255 7.93 -30.75 8.15
CA LEU A 255 6.93 -31.71 7.68
C LEU A 255 7.49 -33.13 7.49
N GLY A 256 8.44 -33.53 8.35
CA GLY A 256 9.06 -34.84 8.27
C GLY A 256 10.08 -35.04 7.15
N VAL A 257 10.41 -33.99 6.40
CA VAL A 257 11.52 -33.98 5.44
C VAL A 257 12.74 -33.39 6.12
N ASN A 258 13.87 -34.09 6.06
CA ASN A 258 15.13 -33.56 6.59
C ASN A 258 15.54 -32.30 5.82
N VAL A 259 15.81 -31.22 6.54
CA VAL A 259 16.04 -29.89 5.93
C VAL A 259 17.38 -29.83 5.17
N GLU A 260 18.35 -30.68 5.53
CA GLU A 260 19.67 -30.70 4.88
C GLU A 260 19.73 -31.65 3.67
N SER A 261 19.19 -32.87 3.80
CA SER A 261 19.24 -33.88 2.75
C SER A 261 18.06 -33.83 1.77
N GLY A 262 16.95 -33.19 2.16
CA GLY A 262 15.71 -33.17 1.38
C GLY A 262 14.97 -34.51 1.35
N LEU A 263 15.41 -35.51 2.13
CA LEU A 263 14.80 -36.83 2.16
C LEU A 263 13.73 -36.92 3.26
N ALA A 264 12.64 -37.62 2.95
CA ALA A 264 11.63 -37.95 3.95
C ALA A 264 12.22 -38.87 5.03
N ILE A 265 11.93 -38.56 6.29
CA ILE A 265 12.30 -39.40 7.43
C ILE A 265 11.10 -40.29 7.79
N GLU A 266 11.38 -41.56 8.12
CA GLU A 266 10.38 -42.49 8.67
C GLU A 266 9.71 -41.88 9.91
N HIS A 267 8.37 -41.94 10.00
CA HIS A 267 7.58 -41.26 11.04
C HIS A 267 7.75 -39.73 11.15
N GLY A 268 8.37 -39.07 10.17
CA GLY A 268 8.62 -37.63 10.20
C GLY A 268 7.33 -36.77 10.24
N HIS A 269 6.21 -37.30 9.76
CA HIS A 269 4.91 -36.63 9.84
C HIS A 269 4.49 -36.33 11.29
N GLU A 270 5.03 -37.02 12.30
CA GLU A 270 4.71 -36.77 13.71
C GLU A 270 5.54 -35.62 14.31
N HIS A 271 6.65 -35.22 13.69
CA HIS A 271 7.62 -34.28 14.27
C HIS A 271 7.00 -32.91 14.55
N HIS A 272 6.24 -32.35 13.61
CA HIS A 272 5.57 -31.06 13.81
C HIS A 272 4.55 -31.10 14.97
N MET A 273 3.80 -32.20 15.13
CA MET A 273 2.87 -32.38 16.25
C MET A 273 3.61 -32.47 17.59
N ARG A 274 4.76 -33.17 17.62
CA ARG A 274 5.61 -33.25 18.80
C ARG A 274 6.24 -31.89 19.14
N ALA A 275 6.64 -31.11 18.14
CA ALA A 275 7.14 -29.74 18.31
C ALA A 275 6.08 -28.84 18.95
N ILE A 276 4.85 -28.84 18.41
CA ILE A 276 3.70 -28.12 18.98
C ILE A 276 3.49 -28.53 20.44
N ASN A 277 3.46 -29.84 20.73
CA ASN A 277 3.23 -30.34 22.08
C ASN A 277 4.32 -29.87 23.07
N ARG A 278 5.60 -29.87 22.66
CA ARG A 278 6.71 -29.38 23.49
C ARG A 278 6.60 -27.88 23.77
N VAL A 279 6.30 -27.06 22.77
CA VAL A 279 6.10 -25.61 22.97
C VAL A 279 4.94 -25.35 23.94
N ARG A 280 3.83 -26.08 23.80
CA ARG A 280 2.69 -25.98 24.71
C ARG A 280 3.04 -26.43 26.13
N ALA A 281 3.77 -27.53 26.29
CA ALA A 281 4.22 -28.02 27.59
C ALA A 281 5.18 -27.04 28.29
N ALA A 282 6.02 -26.34 27.53
CA ALA A 282 6.90 -25.29 28.05
C ALA A 282 6.16 -23.99 28.42
N GLY A 283 4.90 -23.81 27.98
CA GLY A 283 4.11 -22.59 28.21
C GLY A 283 4.33 -21.48 27.17
N GLY A 284 5.07 -21.76 26.08
CA GLY A 284 5.34 -20.82 25.00
C GLY A 284 6.79 -20.86 24.50
N LEU A 285 7.06 -20.21 23.36
CA LEU A 285 8.40 -20.17 22.76
C LEU A 285 9.43 -19.49 23.68
N ARG A 286 9.05 -18.38 24.32
CA ARG A 286 9.93 -17.65 25.25
C ARG A 286 10.43 -18.57 26.38
N GLN A 287 9.52 -19.27 27.04
CA GLN A 287 9.82 -20.18 28.14
C GLN A 287 10.66 -21.37 27.66
N MET A 288 10.39 -21.86 26.44
CA MET A 288 11.15 -22.94 25.85
C MET A 288 12.61 -22.55 25.56
N VAL A 289 12.85 -21.31 25.13
CA VAL A 289 14.22 -20.75 24.96
C VAL A 289 14.88 -20.50 26.31
N GLU A 290 14.19 -19.85 27.26
CA GLU A 290 14.72 -19.53 28.59
C GLU A 290 15.11 -20.80 29.39
N SER A 291 14.38 -21.90 29.19
CA SER A 291 14.70 -23.21 29.79
C SER A 291 15.79 -24.00 29.05
N GLY A 292 16.30 -23.50 27.91
CA GLY A 292 17.33 -24.15 27.11
C GLY A 292 16.84 -25.35 26.28
N GLN A 293 15.53 -25.58 26.19
CA GLN A 293 14.95 -26.64 25.36
C GLN A 293 14.97 -26.30 23.87
N LEU A 294 15.00 -25.01 23.53
CA LEU A 294 15.18 -24.50 22.16
C LEU A 294 16.43 -23.61 22.14
N THR A 295 17.44 -24.01 21.38
CA THR A 295 18.78 -23.39 21.39
C THR A 295 19.20 -22.80 20.05
N SER A 296 18.36 -22.95 19.03
CA SER A 296 18.56 -22.44 17.67
C SER A 296 17.21 -22.18 17.00
N GLY A 297 17.25 -21.49 15.86
CA GLY A 297 16.07 -20.93 15.18
C GLY A 297 16.13 -19.41 15.11
#